data_AF-A0A453K757-F1
#
_entry.id   AF-A0A453K757-F1
#
_cell.length_a   1.000
_cell.length_b   1.000
_cell.length_c   1.000
_cell.angle_alpha   90.00
_cell.angle_beta   90.00
_cell.angle_gamma   90.00
#
_symmetry.space_group_name_H-M   'P 1'
#
loop_
_entity.id
_entity.type
_entity.pdbx_description
1 polymer ?
#
loop_
_entity_poly.entity_id
_entity_poly.type
_entity_poly.pdbx_seq_one_letter_code
_entity_poly.pdbx_strand_id
1 'polypeptide(L)'
;RTKESPLNPPLPAAEADMAVHHLLRRGISGGSPLHPLRGLLLVSQASSAAAGDAVAELRGAREDVKQLLKEKSCHPILVRLGWHDAGTYDKNISEWPQCGGANGSLRFEIELKHAANAGLVNALKLIQAIKDKYAGVTYADLFQLASATAVEVLCGASTYR
;
A
#
# COMPACT_ATOMS: atom_id res chain seq x y z
N ARG A 1 28.48 20.38 -9.26
CA ARG A 1 28.12 19.82 -10.58
C ARG A 1 27.01 18.81 -10.36
N THR A 2 25.76 19.26 -10.37
CA THR A 2 24.56 18.45 -10.20
C THR A 2 24.44 17.50 -11.40
N LYS A 3 24.39 16.19 -11.14
CA LYS A 3 23.99 15.21 -12.15
C LYS A 3 22.54 14.87 -11.85
N GLU A 4 21.62 15.48 -12.61
CA GLU A 4 20.25 15.01 -12.64
C GLU A 4 20.23 13.62 -13.28
N SER A 5 19.59 12.67 -12.60
CA SER A 5 19.35 11.34 -13.14
C SER A 5 18.12 11.42 -14.05
N PRO A 6 18.10 10.71 -15.19
CA PRO A 6 16.98 10.79 -16.12
C PRO A 6 15.69 10.28 -15.46
N LEU A 7 14.60 11.04 -15.61
CA LEU A 7 13.26 10.63 -15.20
C LEU A 7 12.94 9.27 -15.83
N ASN A 8 12.68 8.27 -15.00
CA ASN A 8 12.14 7.01 -15.46
C ASN A 8 10.74 7.25 -16.07
N PRO A 9 10.36 6.52 -17.14
CA PRO A 9 9.04 6.62 -17.72
C PRO A 9 7.96 6.25 -16.70
N PRO A 10 6.75 6.85 -16.80
CA PRO A 10 5.67 6.56 -15.87
C PRO A 10 5.32 5.07 -15.90
N LEU A 11 5.20 4.48 -14.71
CA LEU A 11 4.84 3.07 -14.52
C LEU A 11 3.51 2.78 -15.23
N PRO A 12 3.36 1.59 -15.87
CA PRO A 12 2.05 1.15 -16.33
C PRO A 12 1.11 1.12 -15.13
N ALA A 13 -0.03 1.79 -15.28
CA ALA A 13 -1.00 2.04 -14.22
C ALA A 13 -1.28 0.74 -13.45
N ALA A 14 -1.19 0.84 -12.12
CA ALA A 14 -1.58 -0.19 -11.16
C ALA A 14 -3.10 -0.40 -11.16
N GLU A 15 -3.68 -0.71 -12.32
CA GLU A 15 -5.12 -0.84 -12.55
C GLU A 15 -5.75 -2.03 -11.85
N ALA A 16 -4.97 -2.99 -11.34
CA ALA A 16 -5.51 -4.23 -10.80
C ALA A 16 -5.81 -4.24 -9.28
N ASP A 17 -5.36 -3.24 -8.49
CA ASP A 17 -5.50 -3.29 -7.01
C ASP A 17 -6.18 -2.04 -6.42
N MET A 18 -6.78 -1.20 -7.28
CA MET A 18 -7.28 0.14 -6.93
C MET A 18 -8.79 0.25 -6.66
N ALA A 19 -9.51 -0.87 -6.65
CA ALA A 19 -10.97 -0.86 -6.56
C ALA A 19 -11.52 -0.34 -5.21
N VAL A 20 -10.69 -0.15 -4.18
CA VAL A 20 -11.16 0.25 -2.84
C VAL A 20 -11.02 1.76 -2.55
N HIS A 21 -10.15 2.48 -3.27
CA HIS A 21 -9.81 3.87 -2.91
C HIS A 21 -10.68 4.96 -3.61
N HIS A 22 -11.65 4.57 -4.43
CA HIS A 22 -12.50 5.53 -5.16
C HIS A 22 -13.60 6.21 -4.33
N LEU A 23 -13.74 5.91 -3.03
CA LEU A 23 -14.87 6.37 -2.22
C LEU A 23 -14.65 7.69 -1.44
N LEU A 24 -13.51 8.38 -1.56
CA LEU A 24 -13.20 9.53 -0.68
C LEU A 24 -12.85 10.86 -1.37
N ARG A 25 -13.37 11.15 -2.58
CA ARG A 25 -13.05 12.44 -3.25
C ARG A 25 -14.16 13.09 -4.07
N ARG A 26 -15.38 13.21 -3.53
CA ARG A 26 -16.40 14.13 -4.09
C ARG A 26 -17.04 15.02 -3.03
N GLY A 27 -16.38 16.13 -2.78
CA GLY A 27 -16.85 17.36 -2.16
C GLY A 27 -15.64 18.29 -2.20
N ILE A 28 -15.62 19.45 -2.84
CA ILE A 28 -16.54 20.58 -2.86
C ILE A 28 -16.15 21.42 -4.09
N SER A 29 -17.10 21.88 -4.92
CA SER A 29 -16.95 23.14 -5.67
C SER A 29 -18.27 23.56 -6.33
N GLY A 30 -18.71 24.79 -6.03
CA GLY A 30 -19.22 25.78 -6.99
C GLY A 30 -20.55 25.53 -7.70
N GLY A 31 -21.51 26.45 -7.55
CA GLY A 31 -22.90 26.30 -8.02
C GLY A 31 -23.27 26.90 -9.38
N SER A 32 -24.55 26.60 -9.71
CA SER A 32 -25.48 27.20 -10.72
C SER A 32 -25.49 26.61 -12.15
N PRO A 33 -26.61 26.71 -12.92
CA PRO A 33 -27.85 25.95 -12.71
C PRO A 33 -28.33 25.15 -13.95
N LEU A 34 -29.01 24.03 -13.66
CA LEU A 34 -30.09 23.33 -14.38
C LEU A 34 -30.07 23.13 -15.92
N HIS A 35 -29.92 21.86 -16.32
CA HIS A 35 -30.68 21.23 -17.42
C HIS A 35 -31.14 19.81 -16.99
N PRO A 36 -32.39 19.38 -17.26
CA PRO A 36 -32.85 18.05 -16.89
C PRO A 36 -32.66 17.09 -18.06
N LEU A 37 -31.61 16.26 -18.03
CA LEU A 37 -31.58 15.03 -18.84
C LEU A 37 -31.43 13.81 -17.94
N ARG A 38 -32.52 13.06 -17.94
CA ARG A 38 -32.79 11.74 -17.40
C ARG A 38 -31.68 10.76 -17.83
N GLY A 39 -30.72 10.52 -16.94
CA GLY A 39 -29.66 9.53 -17.08
C GLY A 39 -29.73 8.53 -15.94
N LEU A 40 -29.87 7.26 -16.28
CA LEU A 40 -29.93 6.10 -15.39
C LEU A 40 -28.74 6.10 -14.41
N LEU A 41 -28.97 6.43 -13.15
CA LEU A 41 -27.95 6.37 -12.10
C LEU A 41 -27.77 4.91 -11.69
N LEU A 42 -26.78 4.23 -12.28
CA LEU A 42 -26.25 3.00 -11.70
C LEU A 42 -25.46 3.40 -10.44
N VAL A 43 -26.11 3.34 -9.28
CA VAL A 43 -25.40 3.36 -8.00
C VAL A 43 -24.63 2.04 -7.92
N SER A 44 -23.32 2.10 -8.19
CA SER A 44 -22.39 1.04 -7.83
C SER A 44 -22.36 0.94 -6.31
N GLN A 45 -23.22 0.08 -5.75
CA GLN A 45 -23.05 -0.39 -4.39
C GLN A 45 -21.78 -1.24 -4.36
N ALA A 46 -20.64 -0.61 -4.06
CA ALA A 46 -19.51 -1.34 -3.52
C ALA A 46 -19.99 -1.92 -2.19
N SER A 47 -20.20 -3.23 -2.18
CA SER A 47 -20.95 -3.93 -1.14
C SER A 47 -20.19 -3.86 0.19
N SER A 48 -20.85 -3.41 1.25
CA SER A 48 -20.29 -3.36 2.61
C SER A 48 -19.81 -4.71 3.13
N ALA A 49 -20.29 -5.81 2.53
CA ALA A 49 -19.80 -7.17 2.77
C ALA A 49 -18.34 -7.37 2.34
N ALA A 50 -17.93 -6.85 1.18
CA ALA A 50 -16.56 -6.97 0.69
C ALA A 50 -15.54 -6.18 1.53
N ALA A 51 -15.97 -5.04 2.10
CA ALA A 51 -15.18 -4.29 3.07
C ALA A 51 -15.07 -5.02 4.42
N GLY A 52 -16.12 -5.75 4.82
CA GLY A 52 -16.11 -6.60 6.02
C GLY A 52 -15.07 -7.74 5.91
N ASP A 53 -15.00 -8.37 4.73
CA ASP A 53 -14.03 -9.44 4.45
C ASP A 53 -12.59 -8.91 4.44
N ALA A 54 -12.33 -7.75 3.82
CA ALA A 54 -10.99 -7.15 3.80
C ALA A 54 -10.46 -6.79 5.20
N VAL A 55 -11.31 -6.28 6.09
CA VAL A 55 -10.92 -5.99 7.49
C VAL A 55 -10.60 -7.26 8.26
N ALA A 56 -11.36 -8.34 8.05
CA ALA A 56 -11.08 -9.63 8.67
C ALA A 56 -9.75 -10.21 8.16
N GLU A 57 -9.50 -10.13 6.85
CA GLU A 57 -8.25 -10.56 6.24
C GLU A 57 -7.04 -9.75 6.74
N LEU A 58 -7.16 -8.42 6.89
CA LEU A 58 -6.10 -7.60 7.48
C LEU A 58 -5.74 -8.03 8.91
N ARG A 59 -6.74 -8.43 9.71
CA ARG A 59 -6.50 -8.97 11.06
C ARG A 59 -5.75 -10.31 11.00
N GLY A 60 -6.14 -11.20 10.08
CA GLY A 60 -5.44 -12.46 9.84
C GLY A 60 -3.99 -12.23 9.40
N ALA A 61 -3.78 -11.35 8.42
CA ALA A 61 -2.46 -10.98 7.93
C ALA A 61 -1.56 -10.42 9.04
N ARG A 62 -2.10 -9.62 9.97
CA ARG A 62 -1.34 -9.11 11.12
C ARG A 62 -0.83 -10.23 12.02
N GLU A 63 -1.66 -11.23 12.32
CA GLU A 63 -1.25 -12.35 13.17
C GLU A 63 -0.20 -13.23 12.46
N ASP A 64 -0.35 -13.46 11.16
CA ASP A 64 0.67 -14.15 10.36
C ASP A 64 1.99 -13.37 10.31
N VAL A 65 1.95 -12.03 10.21
CA VAL A 65 3.15 -11.19 10.33
C VAL A 65 3.79 -11.33 11.71
N LYS A 66 3.02 -11.31 12.80
CA LYS A 66 3.57 -11.52 14.15
C LYS A 66 4.27 -12.87 14.26
N GLN A 67 3.70 -13.91 13.66
CA GLN A 67 4.31 -15.24 13.64
C GLN A 67 5.61 -15.25 12.83
N LEU A 68 5.61 -14.66 11.62
CA LEU A 68 6.80 -14.49 10.79
C LEU A 68 7.94 -13.76 11.53
N LEU A 69 7.60 -12.70 12.27
CA LEU A 69 8.55 -11.91 13.05
C LEU A 69 9.19 -12.72 14.19
N LYS A 70 8.40 -13.55 14.89
CA LYS A 70 8.90 -14.46 15.94
C LYS A 70 9.84 -15.53 15.38
N GLU A 71 9.53 -16.07 14.20
CA GLU A 71 10.29 -17.17 13.60
C GLU A 71 11.58 -16.72 12.91
N LYS A 72 11.55 -15.56 12.24
CA LYS A 72 12.63 -15.12 11.33
C LYS A 72 13.40 -13.92 11.86
N SER A 73 12.96 -13.28 12.93
CA SER A 73 13.56 -12.07 13.49
C SER A 73 13.78 -10.97 12.44
N CYS A 74 12.89 -10.88 11.45
CA CYS A 74 13.04 -10.03 10.27
C CYS A 74 12.51 -8.58 10.47
N HIS A 75 12.31 -8.15 11.72
CA HIS A 75 11.74 -6.83 12.05
C HIS A 75 12.36 -5.67 11.26
N PRO A 76 13.70 -5.50 11.19
CA PRO A 76 14.28 -4.33 10.52
C PRO A 76 13.99 -4.28 9.02
N ILE A 77 13.95 -5.44 8.34
CA ILE A 77 13.74 -5.48 6.89
C ILE A 77 12.28 -5.19 6.52
N LEU A 78 11.32 -5.55 7.38
CA LEU A 78 9.91 -5.22 7.18
C LEU A 78 9.62 -3.74 7.45
N VAL A 79 10.27 -3.14 8.46
CA VAL A 79 10.22 -1.68 8.67
C VAL A 79 10.80 -0.94 7.46
N ARG A 80 11.97 -1.38 6.99
CA ARG A 80 12.61 -0.82 5.79
C ARG A 80 11.72 -0.95 4.56
N LEU A 81 11.05 -2.08 4.36
CA LEU A 81 10.14 -2.28 3.24
C LEU A 81 9.02 -1.23 3.23
N GLY A 82 8.31 -1.06 4.35
CA GLY A 82 7.24 -0.06 4.45
C GLY A 82 7.74 1.37 4.25
N TRP A 83 8.92 1.70 4.80
CA TRP A 83 9.56 3.00 4.59
C TRP A 83 9.89 3.27 3.12
N HIS A 84 10.48 2.29 2.42
CA HIS A 84 10.92 2.49 1.03
C HIS A 84 9.76 2.63 0.05
N ASP A 85 8.62 1.96 0.29
CA ASP A 85 7.41 2.14 -0.51
C ASP A 85 6.85 3.56 -0.30
N ALA A 86 6.64 3.95 0.97
CA ALA A 86 6.09 5.25 1.33
C ALA A 86 7.01 6.45 0.99
N GLY A 87 8.32 6.24 1.02
CA GLY A 87 9.34 7.29 0.89
C GLY A 87 9.48 7.87 -0.52
N THR A 88 8.76 7.34 -1.52
CA THR A 88 8.74 7.86 -2.88
C THR A 88 7.75 9.02 -3.07
N TYR A 89 6.99 9.40 -2.03
CA TYR A 89 5.95 10.43 -2.13
C TYR A 89 6.52 11.82 -2.46
N ASP A 90 6.01 12.44 -3.52
CA ASP A 90 6.26 13.85 -3.87
C ASP A 90 4.97 14.67 -3.71
N LYS A 91 5.00 15.60 -2.75
CA LYS A 91 3.87 16.50 -2.45
C LYS A 91 3.53 17.49 -3.57
N ASN A 92 4.41 17.68 -4.54
CA ASN A 92 4.21 18.62 -5.64
C ASN A 92 3.49 17.98 -6.84
N ILE A 93 3.37 16.65 -6.85
CA ILE A 93 2.62 15.89 -7.86
C ILE A 93 1.25 15.56 -7.28
N SER A 94 0.17 15.94 -7.97
CA SER A 94 -1.19 15.81 -7.44
C SER A 94 -1.89 14.52 -7.90
N GLU A 95 -1.39 13.95 -8.98
CA GLU A 95 -1.94 12.80 -9.67
C GLU A 95 -1.48 11.50 -9.01
N TRP A 96 -2.44 10.63 -8.72
CA TRP A 96 -2.18 9.27 -8.26
C TRP A 96 -2.16 8.34 -9.48
N PRO A 97 -1.21 7.37 -9.59
CA PRO A 97 -0.15 7.00 -8.63
C PRO A 97 1.18 7.76 -8.81
N GLN A 98 1.24 8.75 -9.70
CA GLN A 98 2.49 9.43 -10.09
C GLN A 98 3.17 10.14 -8.92
N CYS A 99 2.39 10.58 -7.93
CA CYS A 99 2.92 11.18 -6.71
C CYS A 99 3.70 10.21 -5.82
N GLY A 100 3.76 8.91 -6.13
CA GLY A 100 4.46 7.91 -5.33
C GLY A 100 3.75 7.61 -4.01
N GLY A 101 4.51 7.21 -3.00
CA GLY A 101 4.02 6.90 -1.67
C GLY A 101 3.60 5.45 -1.47
N ALA A 102 2.88 5.19 -0.37
CA ALA A 102 2.49 3.85 0.06
C ALA A 102 1.40 3.26 -0.86
N ASN A 103 1.79 2.85 -2.06
CA ASN A 103 0.91 2.34 -3.11
C ASN A 103 1.30 0.92 -3.57
N GLY A 104 2.29 0.31 -2.91
CA GLY A 104 2.76 -1.04 -3.17
C GLY A 104 3.56 -1.19 -4.47
N SER A 105 3.95 -0.11 -5.15
CA SER A 105 4.72 -0.16 -6.40
C SER A 105 6.08 -0.83 -6.21
N LEU A 106 6.62 -0.81 -4.98
CA LEU A 106 7.88 -1.46 -4.62
C LEU A 106 7.87 -2.99 -4.86
N ARG A 107 6.71 -3.62 -5.12
CA ARG A 107 6.65 -5.03 -5.55
C ARG A 107 7.20 -5.27 -6.96
N PHE A 108 7.23 -4.25 -7.80
CA PHE A 108 7.61 -4.38 -9.19
C PHE A 108 9.12 -4.34 -9.37
N GLU A 109 9.61 -5.17 -10.30
CA GLU A 109 11.04 -5.36 -10.53
C GLU A 109 11.77 -4.06 -10.87
N ILE A 110 11.13 -3.17 -11.62
CA ILE A 110 11.70 -1.87 -12.01
C ILE A 110 12.08 -1.03 -10.79
N GLU A 111 11.22 -0.98 -9.78
CA GLU A 111 11.47 -0.21 -8.56
C GLU A 111 12.40 -0.97 -7.61
N LEU A 112 12.26 -2.30 -7.50
CA LEU A 112 13.15 -3.13 -6.69
C LEU A 112 14.62 -3.05 -7.10
N LYS A 113 14.89 -2.83 -8.39
CA LYS A 113 16.24 -2.71 -8.93
C LYS A 113 16.90 -1.35 -8.64
N HIS A 114 16.17 -0.37 -8.11
CA HIS A 114 16.80 0.88 -7.66
C HIS A 114 17.85 0.59 -6.58
N ALA A 115 19.01 1.26 -6.65
CA ALA A 115 20.13 1.00 -5.75
C ALA A 115 19.75 1.15 -4.26
N ALA A 116 18.88 2.11 -3.92
CA ALA A 116 18.37 2.30 -2.57
C ALA A 116 17.57 1.09 -2.05
N ASN A 117 16.99 0.28 -2.93
CA ASN A 117 16.14 -0.87 -2.62
C ASN A 117 16.90 -2.19 -2.55
N ALA A 118 18.24 -2.16 -2.65
CA ALA A 118 19.08 -3.36 -2.57
C ALA A 118 18.74 -4.21 -1.35
N GLY A 119 18.41 -5.48 -1.60
CA GLY A 119 18.02 -6.47 -0.58
C GLY A 119 16.51 -6.55 -0.27
N LEU A 120 15.66 -5.62 -0.73
CA LEU A 120 14.22 -5.64 -0.43
C LEU A 120 13.45 -6.76 -1.15
N VAL A 121 14.06 -7.38 -2.17
CA VAL A 121 13.57 -8.64 -2.74
C VAL A 121 13.43 -9.75 -1.68
N ASN A 122 14.28 -9.76 -0.65
CA ASN A 122 14.17 -10.74 0.43
C ASN A 122 12.99 -10.44 1.36
N ALA A 123 12.68 -9.15 1.59
CA ALA A 123 11.49 -8.77 2.34
C ALA A 123 10.21 -9.18 1.61
N LEU A 124 10.13 -8.95 0.30
CA LEU A 124 9.00 -9.39 -0.52
C LEU A 124 8.81 -10.91 -0.46
N LYS A 125 9.89 -11.69 -0.58
CA LYS A 125 9.80 -13.15 -0.45
C LYS A 125 9.22 -13.61 0.88
N LEU A 126 9.55 -12.92 1.98
CA LEU A 126 9.03 -13.26 3.31
C LEU A 126 7.51 -13.01 3.41
N ILE A 127 7.03 -11.89 2.88
CA ILE A 127 5.61 -11.52 2.98
C ILE A 127 4.74 -12.10 1.86
N GLN A 128 5.33 -12.64 0.79
CA GLN A 128 4.58 -13.21 -0.33
C GLN A 128 3.66 -14.35 0.14
N ALA A 129 4.17 -15.23 1.02
CA ALA A 129 3.36 -16.32 1.58
C ALA A 129 2.17 -15.83 2.42
N ILE A 130 2.26 -14.61 2.97
CA ILE A 130 1.15 -13.96 3.69
C ILE A 130 0.19 -13.36 2.65
N LYS A 131 0.71 -12.62 1.66
CA LYS A 131 -0.11 -12.02 0.58
C LYS A 131 -0.96 -13.06 -0.15
N ASP A 132 -0.41 -14.24 -0.42
CA ASP A 132 -1.09 -15.32 -1.14
C ASP A 132 -2.30 -15.89 -0.38
N LYS A 133 -2.32 -15.76 0.95
CA LYS A 133 -3.44 -16.21 1.81
C LYS A 133 -4.60 -15.21 1.85
N TYR A 134 -4.31 -13.92 1.64
CA TYR A 134 -5.25 -12.82 1.86
C TYR A 134 -5.43 -12.03 0.57
N ALA A 135 -6.39 -12.48 -0.26
CA ALA A 135 -6.62 -11.92 -1.58
C ALA A 135 -7.11 -10.46 -1.52
N GLY A 136 -7.93 -10.11 -0.53
CA GLY A 136 -8.45 -8.77 -0.29
C GLY A 136 -7.47 -7.80 0.37
N VAL A 137 -6.31 -8.28 0.83
CA VAL A 137 -5.24 -7.42 1.36
C VAL A 137 -4.34 -6.97 0.22
N THR A 138 -4.29 -5.66 -0.04
CA THR A 138 -3.41 -5.08 -1.06
C THR A 138 -1.94 -5.18 -0.65
N TYR A 139 -1.02 -5.11 -1.61
CA TYR A 139 0.41 -5.03 -1.29
C TYR A 139 0.75 -3.77 -0.48
N ALA A 140 0.11 -2.64 -0.79
CA ALA A 140 0.30 -1.38 -0.07
C ALA A 140 -0.03 -1.55 1.42
N ASP A 141 -1.22 -2.09 1.72
CA ASP A 141 -1.64 -2.35 3.10
C ASP A 141 -0.72 -3.37 3.78
N LEU A 142 -0.32 -4.44 3.10
CA LEU A 142 0.54 -5.45 3.67
C LEU A 142 1.92 -4.90 4.04
N PHE A 143 2.53 -4.06 3.20
CA PHE A 143 3.84 -3.45 3.49
C PHE A 143 3.77 -2.58 4.75
N GLN A 144 2.75 -1.72 4.83
CA GLN A 144 2.58 -0.82 5.97
C GLN A 144 2.16 -1.57 7.24
N LEU A 145 1.28 -2.56 7.14
CA LEU A 145 0.90 -3.45 8.24
C LEU A 145 2.12 -4.21 8.77
N ALA A 146 2.96 -4.75 7.88
CA ALA A 146 4.17 -5.47 8.25
C ALA A 146 5.18 -4.60 8.99
N SER A 147 5.40 -3.37 8.50
CA SER A 147 6.25 -2.37 9.14
C SER A 147 5.73 -1.97 10.52
N ALA A 148 4.45 -1.60 10.64
CA ALA A 148 3.83 -1.20 11.89
C ALA A 148 3.86 -2.34 12.93
N THR A 149 3.54 -3.56 12.50
CA THR A 149 3.58 -4.75 13.36
C THR A 149 5.00 -5.06 13.83
N ALA A 150 6.01 -4.87 12.97
CA ALA A 150 7.41 -5.05 13.36
C ALA A 150 7.83 -4.07 14.47
N VAL A 151 7.42 -2.80 14.39
CA VAL A 151 7.65 -1.81 15.45
C VAL A 151 6.90 -2.17 16.73
N GLU A 152 5.62 -2.55 16.61
CA GLU A 152 4.80 -2.97 17.75
C GLU A 152 5.43 -4.14 18.52
N VAL A 153 5.88 -5.18 17.82
CA VAL A 153 6.50 -6.36 18.46
C VAL A 153 7.81 -6.00 19.15
N LEU A 154 8.64 -5.13 18.56
CA LEU A 154 9.90 -4.69 19.16
C LEU A 154 9.69 -3.82 20.40
N CYS A 155 8.75 -2.86 20.34
CA CYS A 155 8.53 -1.90 21.43
C CYS A 155 7.60 -2.43 22.52
N GLY A 156 6.57 -3.19 22.15
CA GLY A 156 5.60 -3.79 23.07
C GLY A 156 6.16 -4.92 23.93
N ALA A 157 7.22 -5.60 23.47
CA ALA A 157 7.95 -6.57 24.29
C ALA A 157 8.77 -5.92 25.43
N SER A 158 8.99 -4.59 25.39
CA SER A 158 9.82 -3.88 26.37
C SER A 158 9.03 -3.28 27.54
N THR A 159 7.70 -3.33 27.55
CA THR A 159 6.90 -2.56 28.53
C THR A 159 6.46 -3.34 29.77
N TYR A 160 6.93 -4.56 30.00
CA TYR A 160 6.78 -5.25 31.30
C TYR A 160 7.94 -6.22 31.49
N ARG A 161 9.02 -5.77 32.13
CA ARG A 161 9.98 -6.63 32.83
C ARG A 161 10.61 -5.86 33.97
#